data_AF-A0A1N6GGE6-F1
#
_entry.id   AF-A0A1N6GGE6-F1
#
_cell.length_a   1.000
_cell.length_b   1.000
_cell.length_c   1.000
_cell.angle_alpha   90.00
_cell.angle_beta   90.00
_cell.angle_gamma   90.00
#
_symmetry.space_group_name_H-M   'P 1'
#
loop_
_entity.id
_entity.type
_entity.pdbx_description
1 polymer ?
#
loop_
_entity_poly.entity_id
_entity_poly.type
_entity_poly.pdbx_seq_one_letter_code
_entity_poly.pdbx_strand_id
1 'polypeptide(L)'
;MMKFKVLLFAPFLLLMSNCKTQSQTSTSDNIIKLGVNKKVTIPNSKTSLEFKEITEDSRCPANVTCVWEGIAIVNLKATSGNNTQDIQVGTRDFLPKEVTKSFNYAGYRFTVQEVKPYPGEKEESPSVTIKYEKEE
;
A
#
# COMPACT_ATOMS: atom_id res chain seq x y z
N MET A 1 -67.51 -19.68 -29.76
CA MET A 1 -67.30 -19.50 -28.32
C MET A 1 -66.12 -20.37 -27.88
N MET A 2 -64.97 -19.77 -27.53
CA MET A 2 -64.15 -20.11 -26.33
C MET A 2 -62.98 -19.11 -26.31
N LYS A 3 -62.62 -18.65 -25.11
CA LYS A 3 -61.90 -17.40 -24.81
C LYS A 3 -60.39 -17.48 -25.10
N PHE A 4 -59.84 -16.58 -25.94
CA PHE A 4 -58.40 -16.40 -26.08
C PHE A 4 -57.94 -15.34 -25.07
N LYS A 5 -57.25 -15.78 -24.02
CA LYS A 5 -56.70 -14.91 -22.98
C LYS A 5 -55.45 -14.21 -23.49
N VAL A 6 -55.44 -12.89 -23.34
CA VAL A 6 -54.32 -11.98 -23.53
C VAL A 6 -53.09 -12.51 -22.79
N LEU A 7 -51.98 -12.68 -23.52
CA LEU A 7 -50.66 -12.84 -22.94
C LEU A 7 -49.80 -11.70 -23.48
N LEU A 8 -49.79 -10.62 -22.70
CA LEU A 8 -48.86 -9.50 -22.78
C LEU A 8 -47.43 -10.05 -22.60
N PHE A 9 -46.63 -10.04 -23.66
CA PHE A 9 -45.17 -10.15 -23.52
C PHE A 9 -44.57 -8.78 -23.86
N ALA A 10 -44.15 -8.10 -22.80
CA ALA A 10 -43.59 -6.76 -22.80
C ALA A 10 -42.21 -6.72 -23.50
N PRO A 11 -41.85 -5.59 -24.14
CA PRO A 11 -40.53 -5.40 -24.73
C PRO A 11 -39.52 -5.14 -23.61
N PHE A 12 -38.71 -6.15 -23.27
CA PHE A 12 -37.65 -5.99 -22.26
C PHE A 12 -36.42 -5.30 -22.86
N LEU A 13 -36.42 -3.99 -22.68
CA LEU A 13 -35.29 -3.10 -22.38
C LEU A 13 -33.90 -3.49 -22.94
N LEU A 14 -33.48 -2.70 -23.93
CA LEU A 14 -32.10 -2.28 -24.14
C LEU A 14 -31.55 -1.65 -22.84
N LEU A 15 -30.50 -2.23 -22.25
CA LEU A 15 -29.63 -1.55 -21.31
C LEU A 15 -28.17 -1.75 -21.72
N MET A 16 -27.64 -0.71 -22.38
CA MET A 16 -26.22 -0.46 -22.57
C MET A 16 -25.62 -0.12 -21.21
N SER A 17 -24.91 -1.06 -20.58
CA SER A 17 -24.18 -0.78 -19.34
C SER A 17 -22.74 -0.38 -19.66
N ASN A 18 -22.52 0.93 -19.66
CA ASN A 18 -21.22 1.56 -19.74
C ASN A 18 -20.48 1.32 -18.41
N CYS A 19 -19.59 0.33 -18.37
CA CYS A 19 -18.74 0.09 -17.21
C CYS A 19 -17.70 1.22 -17.14
N LYS A 20 -18.05 2.33 -16.48
CA LYS A 20 -17.02 3.19 -15.88
C LYS A 20 -16.34 2.35 -14.82
N THR A 21 -15.09 1.96 -15.07
CA THR A 21 -14.15 1.55 -14.02
C THR A 21 -14.17 2.62 -12.95
N GLN A 22 -14.96 2.39 -11.91
CA GLN A 22 -15.02 3.22 -10.73
C GLN A 22 -13.74 2.88 -9.98
N SER A 23 -12.70 3.70 -10.20
CA SER A 23 -11.56 3.75 -9.30
C SER A 23 -12.13 4.01 -7.91
N GLN A 24 -12.17 2.96 -7.08
CA GLN A 24 -12.63 3.04 -5.71
C GLN A 24 -11.73 4.03 -4.99
N THR A 25 -12.25 5.24 -4.82
CA THR A 25 -11.72 6.20 -3.86
C THR A 25 -12.39 5.85 -2.54
N SER A 26 -11.83 4.87 -1.84
CA SER A 26 -12.15 4.62 -0.43
C SER A 26 -11.55 5.75 0.39
N THR A 27 -12.42 6.55 1.01
CA THR A 27 -12.01 7.44 2.08
C THR A 27 -11.72 6.59 3.32
N SER A 28 -10.62 6.90 4.02
CA SER A 28 -10.36 6.53 5.43
C SER A 28 -9.33 5.43 5.76
N ASP A 29 -8.29 5.26 4.95
CA ASP A 29 -7.03 4.73 5.48
C ASP A 29 -5.91 5.49 4.78
N ASN A 30 -5.20 6.37 5.50
CA ASN A 30 -4.04 7.09 5.00
C ASN A 30 -2.89 6.10 4.72
N ILE A 31 -3.07 5.24 3.71
CA ILE A 31 -2.20 4.13 3.35
C ILE A 31 -1.77 4.33 1.90
N ILE A 32 -0.48 4.19 1.65
CA ILE A 32 0.12 4.23 0.32
C ILE A 32 0.86 2.93 0.06
N LYS A 33 0.76 2.41 -1.16
CA LYS A 33 1.59 1.31 -1.64
C LYS A 33 2.56 1.83 -2.69
N LEU A 34 3.85 1.62 -2.48
CA LEU A 34 4.92 2.08 -3.36
C LEU A 34 5.65 0.86 -3.93
N GLY A 35 5.81 0.82 -5.25
CA GLY A 35 6.79 -0.07 -5.90
C GLY A 35 8.18 0.56 -5.89
N VAL A 36 9.21 -0.25 -6.14
CA VAL A 36 10.60 0.25 -6.24
C VAL A 36 10.72 1.37 -7.28
N ASN A 37 11.44 2.42 -6.92
CA ASN A 37 11.60 3.69 -7.66
C ASN A 37 10.29 4.42 -7.99
N LYS A 38 9.18 4.09 -7.31
CA LYS A 38 7.93 4.85 -7.39
C LYS A 38 7.88 5.87 -6.26
N LYS A 39 7.22 6.99 -6.56
CA LYS A 39 7.05 8.13 -5.66
C LYS A 39 5.58 8.48 -5.52
N VAL A 40 5.16 8.79 -4.29
CA VAL A 40 3.81 9.29 -3.98
C VAL A 40 3.93 10.55 -3.15
N THR A 41 3.16 11.57 -3.53
CA THR A 41 2.99 12.80 -2.75
C THR A 41 1.80 12.63 -1.82
N ILE A 42 1.98 12.97 -0.55
CA ILE A 42 0.92 12.94 0.46
C ILE A 42 -0.11 14.03 0.13
N PRO A 43 -1.41 13.71 0.07
CA PRO A 43 -2.46 14.66 -0.31
C PRO A 43 -2.42 15.95 0.51
N ASN A 44 -2.69 17.08 -0.15
CA ASN A 44 -2.71 18.42 0.47
C ASN A 44 -1.40 18.81 1.18
N SER A 45 -0.27 18.26 0.74
CA SER A 45 1.05 18.58 1.29
C SER A 45 2.12 18.68 0.20
N LYS A 46 3.30 19.17 0.57
CA LYS A 46 4.51 19.11 -0.28
C LYS A 46 5.38 17.89 0.02
N THR A 47 4.92 17.00 0.91
CA THR A 47 5.66 15.84 1.38
C THR A 47 5.47 14.68 0.40
N SER A 48 6.56 14.03 0.00
CA SER A 48 6.54 12.85 -0.85
C SER A 48 7.48 11.78 -0.32
N LEU A 49 7.13 10.52 -0.58
CA LEU A 49 7.95 9.35 -0.31
C LEU A 49 8.24 8.62 -1.61
N GLU A 50 9.50 8.21 -1.77
CA GLU A 50 9.95 7.35 -2.85
C GLU A 50 10.56 6.07 -2.25
N PHE A 51 10.10 4.91 -2.70
CA PHE A 51 10.67 3.63 -2.26
C PHE A 51 11.90 3.30 -3.10
N LYS A 52 13.08 3.25 -2.48
CA LYS A 52 14.35 3.04 -3.18
C LYS A 52 14.63 1.55 -3.36
N GLU A 53 14.69 0.80 -2.26
CA GLU A 53 15.05 -0.62 -2.26
C GLU A 53 14.76 -1.28 -0.92
N ILE A 54 14.75 -2.61 -0.92
CA ILE A 54 14.86 -3.42 0.30
C ILE A 54 16.35 -3.58 0.59
N THR A 55 16.84 -3.00 1.68
CA THR A 55 18.27 -3.09 2.06
C THR A 55 18.59 -4.39 2.77
N GLU A 56 17.60 -4.99 3.43
CA GLU A 56 17.73 -6.28 4.10
C GLU A 56 16.39 -6.99 4.18
N ASP A 57 16.39 -8.30 3.96
CA ASP A 57 15.25 -9.16 4.21
C ASP A 57 15.69 -10.47 4.83
N SER A 58 15.45 -10.59 6.13
CA SER A 58 15.74 -11.79 6.93
C SER A 58 14.45 -12.38 7.53
N ARG A 59 13.28 -11.94 7.05
CA ARG A 59 11.98 -12.38 7.58
C ARG A 59 11.87 -13.89 7.48
N CYS A 60 11.32 -14.49 8.53
CA CYS A 60 11.01 -15.91 8.55
C CYS A 60 10.08 -16.25 7.37
N PRO A 61 10.42 -17.21 6.50
CA PRO A 61 9.56 -17.58 5.38
C PRO A 61 8.17 -18.05 5.82
N ALA A 62 7.14 -17.75 5.01
CA ALA A 62 5.73 -18.03 5.33
C ALA A 62 5.42 -19.52 5.58
N ASN A 63 6.26 -20.43 5.08
CA ASN A 63 6.11 -21.88 5.17
C ASN A 63 7.12 -22.54 6.13
N VAL A 64 7.73 -21.77 7.03
CA VAL A 64 8.75 -22.26 7.98
C VAL A 64 8.43 -21.75 9.39
N THR A 65 8.77 -22.56 10.41
CA THR A 65 8.74 -22.12 11.81
C THR A 65 10.13 -21.67 12.22
N CYS A 66 10.30 -20.37 12.51
CA CYS A 66 11.58 -19.83 12.96
C CYS A 66 11.59 -19.57 14.47
N VAL A 67 12.76 -19.70 15.09
CA VAL A 67 13.00 -19.22 16.47
C VAL A 67 12.96 -17.70 16.54
N TRP A 68 13.25 -17.02 15.43
CA TRP A 68 13.22 -15.57 15.29
C TRP A 68 12.42 -15.17 14.05
N GLU A 69 11.53 -14.18 14.19
CA GLU A 69 10.64 -13.71 13.12
C GLU A 69 11.36 -12.99 11.97
N GLY A 70 12.60 -12.56 12.19
CA GLY A 70 13.37 -11.79 11.21
C GLY A 70 12.96 -10.32 11.13
N ILE A 71 13.41 -9.65 10.07
CA ILE A 71 13.02 -8.27 9.74
C ILE A 71 13.27 -8.00 8.25
N ALA A 72 12.41 -7.17 7.64
CA ALA A 72 12.78 -6.48 6.41
C ALA A 72 13.02 -4.99 6.70
N ILE A 73 14.07 -4.45 6.11
CA ILE A 73 14.46 -3.04 6.19
C ILE A 73 14.39 -2.48 4.77
N VAL A 74 13.71 -1.34 4.63
CA VAL A 74 13.60 -0.63 3.36
C VAL A 74 14.25 0.74 3.46
N ASN A 75 14.80 1.20 2.34
CA ASN A 75 15.26 2.56 2.17
C ASN A 75 14.17 3.38 1.46
N LEU A 76 13.79 4.49 2.08
CA LEU A 76 12.86 5.47 1.55
C LEU A 76 13.55 6.82 1.41
N LYS A 77 13.28 7.50 0.30
CA LYS A 77 13.65 8.91 0.15
C LYS A 77 12.43 9.78 0.43
N ALA A 78 12.49 10.56 1.50
CA ALA A 78 11.48 11.53 1.86
C ALA A 78 11.87 12.94 1.38
N THR A 79 10.93 13.66 0.77
CA THR A 79 11.16 15.03 0.27
C THR A 79 10.01 15.94 0.66
N SER A 80 10.31 17.13 1.19
CA SER A 80 9.32 18.21 1.41
C SER A 80 9.93 19.56 1.06
N GLY A 81 9.42 20.18 -0.01
CA GLY A 81 10.05 21.36 -0.61
C GLY A 81 11.47 21.05 -1.09
N ASN A 82 12.47 21.76 -0.58
CA ASN A 82 13.88 21.54 -0.91
C ASN A 82 14.58 20.56 0.06
N ASN A 83 13.92 20.17 1.15
CA ASN A 83 14.49 19.25 2.12
C ASN A 83 14.30 17.82 1.61
N THR A 84 15.35 17.01 1.72
CA THR A 84 15.35 15.61 1.32
C THR A 84 16.15 14.79 2.32
N GLN A 85 15.66 13.60 2.65
CA GLN A 85 16.30 12.70 3.59
C GLN A 85 16.11 11.25 3.14
N ASP A 86 17.19 10.45 3.18
CA ASP A 86 17.11 9.00 3.06
C ASP A 86 16.86 8.39 4.45
N ILE A 87 15.90 7.48 4.52
CA ILE A 87 15.34 6.94 5.76
C ILE A 87 15.34 5.42 5.65
N GLN A 88 15.99 4.76 6.61
CA GLN A 88 15.85 3.32 6.80
C GLN A 88 14.74 3.04 7.81
N VAL A 89 13.77 2.23 7.41
CA VAL A 89 12.62 1.85 8.24
C VAL A 89 12.34 0.37 8.09
N GLY A 90 12.01 -0.28 9.19
CA GLY A 90 11.83 -1.73 9.28
C GLY A 90 10.36 -2.16 9.32
N THR A 91 10.11 -3.46 9.18
CA THR A 91 8.79 -4.05 9.45
C THR A 91 8.44 -4.11 10.94
N ARG A 92 9.45 -3.93 11.82
CA ARG A 92 9.35 -3.83 13.29
C ARG A 92 10.51 -3.00 13.83
N ASP A 93 10.43 -2.63 15.10
CA ASP A 93 11.56 -2.00 15.79
C ASP A 93 12.69 -2.99 15.98
N PHE A 94 13.91 -2.56 15.66
CA PHE A 94 15.12 -3.36 15.73
C PHE A 94 16.31 -2.49 16.15
N LEU A 95 16.40 -2.30 17.47
CA LEU A 95 17.44 -1.50 18.14
C LEU A 95 18.88 -1.87 17.75
N PRO A 96 19.27 -3.15 17.53
CA PRO A 96 20.64 -3.48 17.15
C PRO A 96 21.12 -2.83 15.84
N LYS A 97 20.20 -2.37 14.98
CA LYS A 97 20.51 -1.62 13.75
C LYS A 97 19.97 -0.18 13.77
N GLU A 98 19.49 0.29 14.92
CA GLU A 98 18.89 1.63 15.07
C GLU A 98 17.73 1.88 14.09
N VAL A 99 17.03 0.82 13.68
CA VAL A 99 15.88 0.90 12.77
C VAL A 99 14.60 0.75 13.56
N THR A 100 13.62 1.60 13.26
CA THR A 100 12.28 1.57 13.83
C THR A 100 11.25 1.17 12.77
N LYS A 101 10.04 0.77 13.20
CA LYS A 101 8.90 0.51 12.32
C LYS A 101 8.29 1.80 11.74
N SER A 102 8.55 2.92 12.41
CA SER A 102 7.98 4.21 12.08
C SER A 102 8.99 5.33 12.14
N PHE A 103 8.79 6.37 11.35
CA PHE A 103 9.60 7.59 11.36
C PHE A 103 8.71 8.82 11.18
N ASN A 104 9.23 9.96 11.62
CA ASN A 104 8.57 11.25 11.51
C ASN A 104 9.26 12.09 10.43
N TYR A 105 8.49 12.71 9.56
CA TYR A 105 9.03 13.61 8.54
C TYR A 105 8.01 14.66 8.11
N ALA A 106 8.40 15.93 8.18
CA ALA A 106 7.60 17.07 7.73
C ALA A 106 6.16 17.12 8.30
N GLY A 107 6.00 16.83 9.59
CA GLY A 107 4.71 16.87 10.30
C GLY A 107 3.82 15.64 10.08
N TYR A 108 4.40 14.54 9.61
CA TYR A 108 3.72 13.26 9.45
C TYR A 108 4.52 12.13 10.09
N ARG A 109 3.81 11.23 10.77
CA ARG A 109 4.32 9.93 11.19
C ARG A 109 4.00 8.90 10.13
N PHE A 110 5.03 8.20 9.65
CA PHE A 110 4.93 7.12 8.67
C PHE A 110 5.24 5.79 9.35
N THR A 111 4.42 4.76 9.11
CA THR A 111 4.57 3.42 9.69
C THR A 111 4.50 2.36 8.60
N VAL A 112 5.52 1.52 8.51
CA VAL A 112 5.52 0.36 7.59
C VAL A 112 4.45 -0.63 8.04
N GLN A 113 3.52 -0.93 7.12
CA GLN A 113 2.49 -1.93 7.32
C GLN A 113 2.90 -3.27 6.71
N GLU A 114 3.52 -3.22 5.53
CA GLU A 114 3.85 -4.43 4.78
C GLU A 114 5.04 -4.18 3.84
N VAL A 115 5.85 -5.21 3.64
CA VAL A 115 6.85 -5.29 2.57
C VAL A 115 6.56 -6.56 1.79
N LYS A 116 6.49 -6.47 0.46
CA LYS A 116 6.26 -7.59 -0.44
C LYS A 116 7.40 -7.71 -1.47
N PRO A 117 7.67 -8.91 -2.01
CA PRO A 117 7.08 -10.20 -1.61
C PRO A 117 7.46 -10.58 -0.17
N TYR A 118 6.67 -11.43 0.47
CA TYR A 118 7.08 -12.05 1.74
C TYR A 118 7.88 -13.33 1.43
N PRO A 119 8.99 -13.63 2.12
CA PRO A 119 9.78 -14.82 1.81
C PRO A 119 8.95 -16.10 1.85
N GLY A 120 9.09 -16.98 0.85
CA GLY A 120 8.31 -18.21 0.72
C GLY A 120 6.92 -18.05 0.07
N GLU A 121 6.50 -16.83 -0.27
CA GLU A 121 5.35 -16.59 -1.14
C GLU A 121 5.75 -16.55 -2.63
N LYS A 122 4.77 -16.32 -3.52
CA LYS A 122 5.02 -16.15 -4.96
C LYS A 122 5.92 -14.94 -5.20
N GLU A 123 6.85 -15.08 -6.14
CA GLU A 123 7.66 -13.97 -6.60
C GLU A 123 6.79 -12.88 -7.24
N GLU A 124 6.96 -11.65 -6.77
CA GLU A 124 6.33 -10.46 -7.33
C GLU A 124 7.29 -9.27 -7.22
N SER A 125 7.01 -8.20 -7.97
CA SER A 125 7.82 -6.99 -7.91
C SER A 125 7.77 -6.38 -6.50
N PRO A 126 8.92 -5.96 -5.92
CA PRO A 126 8.93 -5.49 -4.55
C PRO A 126 8.07 -4.24 -4.35
N SER A 127 7.37 -4.20 -3.21
CA SER A 127 6.58 -3.05 -2.79
C SER A 127 6.58 -2.88 -1.28
N VAL A 128 6.34 -1.65 -0.84
CA VAL A 128 6.13 -1.31 0.57
C VAL A 128 4.79 -0.62 0.73
N THR A 129 4.03 -1.05 1.74
CA THR A 129 2.78 -0.43 2.16
C THR A 129 3.04 0.38 3.43
N ILE A 130 2.72 1.67 3.41
CA ILE A 130 3.01 2.62 4.48
C ILE A 130 1.73 3.31 4.89
N LYS A 131 1.44 3.34 6.19
CA LYS A 131 0.43 4.22 6.78
C LYS A 131 1.07 5.56 7.12
N TYR A 132 0.38 6.68 6.87
CA TYR A 132 0.82 8.00 7.28
C TYR A 132 -0.26 8.69 8.13
N GLU A 133 0.15 9.45 9.14
CA GLU A 133 -0.74 10.18 10.04
C GLU A 133 -0.14 11.57 10.28
N LYS A 134 -0.97 12.61 10.29
CA LYS A 134 -0.49 13.96 10.60
C LYS A 134 -0.15 14.01 12.09
N GLU A 135 0.99 14.62 12.43
CA GLU A 135 1.34 14.90 13.83
C GLU A 135 0.41 15.99 14.38
N GLU A 136 -0.09 15.78 15.60
CA GLU A 136 -0.94 16.75 16.33
C GLU A 136 -0.14 17.94 16.86
#